data_AF-A0A6V8P690-F1
#
_entry.id   AF-A0A6V8P690-F1
#
_cell.length_a   1.000
_cell.length_b   1.000
_cell.length_c   1.000
_cell.angle_alpha   90.00
_cell.angle_beta   90.00
_cell.angle_gamma   90.00
#
_symmetry.space_group_name_H-M   'P 1'
#
loop_
_entity.id
_entity.type
_entity.pdbx_description
1 polymer ?
#
loop_
_entity_poly.entity_id
_entity_poly.type
_entity_poly.pdbx_seq_one_letter_code
_entity_poly.pdbx_strand_id
1 'polypeptide(L)'
;MNILTAYELQDILKKEGAEEITVPEGTGFTDLAWDFISNNNIRVIFSDQDSITEPTSTITDVVSEEGPYARKVGPEKREYIHPLTGRPPDQVIAHCELCGQEVSKKSEYITHLNEEVLVYKNHPRIKLRGKLDSLLAHILIAQSLAKKENRDELVQDLESLRVYVSKMIRCEVKEERLEALEFKGLKDEEIRKWIHNPIEYVGRDHLIPAVEDGEVVLMLNLLRTEVREAEIAAMDAFQSRDHRCERMDIIFGLNRMSSALYLLMMMASQNMV
;
A
#
# COMPACT_ATOMS: atom_id res chain seq x y z
N MET A 1 -15.04 11.28 -23.91
CA MET A 1 -15.35 11.24 -22.47
C MET A 1 -16.72 11.85 -22.29
N ASN A 2 -17.76 11.03 -22.16
CA ASN A 2 -19.12 11.50 -21.94
C ASN A 2 -19.36 11.54 -20.43
N ILE A 3 -19.86 12.66 -19.90
CA ILE A 3 -20.23 12.79 -18.49
C ILE A 3 -21.74 12.97 -18.46
N LEU A 4 -22.46 12.02 -17.86
CA LEU A 4 -23.91 12.10 -17.69
C LEU A 4 -24.25 12.81 -16.38
N THR A 5 -25.07 13.84 -16.48
CA THR A 5 -25.61 14.59 -15.34
C THR A 5 -26.95 14.03 -14.90
N ALA A 6 -27.34 14.29 -13.64
CA ALA A 6 -28.62 13.85 -13.08
C ALA A 6 -29.84 14.33 -13.89
N TYR A 7 -29.72 15.50 -14.54
CA TYR A 7 -30.77 16.06 -15.37
C TYR A 7 -30.95 15.30 -16.70
N GLU A 8 -29.84 14.89 -17.32
CA GLU A 8 -29.86 14.10 -18.56
C GLU A 8 -30.39 12.68 -18.30
N LEU A 9 -30.03 12.08 -17.15
CA LEU A 9 -30.60 10.82 -16.69
C LEU A 9 -32.12 10.91 -16.50
N GLN A 10 -32.62 11.99 -15.90
CA GLN A 10 -34.06 12.22 -15.74
C GLN A 10 -34.81 12.37 -17.07
N ASP A 11 -34.20 13.00 -18.08
CA ASP A 11 -34.82 13.15 -19.40
C ASP A 11 -34.84 11.83 -20.19
N ILE A 12 -33.80 11.01 -20.07
CA ILE A 12 -33.73 9.65 -20.66
C ILE A 12 -34.82 8.76 -20.04
N LEU A 13 -34.95 8.77 -18.71
CA LEU A 13 -35.94 7.96 -17.99
C LEU A 13 -37.39 8.41 -18.23
N LYS A 14 -37.63 9.70 -18.47
CA LYS A 14 -38.96 10.21 -18.85
C LYS A 14 -39.42 9.76 -20.23
N LYS A 15 -38.48 9.49 -21.15
CA LYS A 15 -38.79 9.04 -22.52
C LYS A 15 -38.95 7.53 -22.62
N GLU A 16 -38.24 6.76 -21.81
CA GLU A 16 -38.20 5.30 -21.91
C GLU A 16 -38.89 4.54 -20.77
N GLY A 17 -39.25 5.20 -19.65
CA GLY A 17 -39.99 4.57 -18.55
C GLY A 17 -39.31 3.32 -17.97
N ALA A 18 -37.99 3.21 -18.11
CA ALA A 18 -37.25 1.98 -17.90
C ALA A 18 -36.58 1.94 -16.51
N GLU A 19 -36.60 0.76 -15.88
CA GLU A 19 -35.82 0.44 -14.67
C GLU A 19 -34.34 0.13 -14.99
N GLU A 20 -33.97 0.17 -16.27
CA GLU A 20 -32.62 -0.16 -16.76
C GLU A 20 -32.16 0.89 -17.79
N ILE A 21 -30.91 1.34 -17.71
CA ILE A 21 -30.30 2.28 -18.64
C ILE A 21 -29.04 1.68 -19.26
N THR A 22 -28.96 1.72 -20.59
CA THR A 22 -27.76 1.28 -21.32
C THR A 22 -26.90 2.49 -21.68
N VAL A 23 -25.64 2.51 -21.25
CA VAL A 23 -24.71 3.62 -21.51
C VAL A 23 -23.41 3.11 -22.18
N PRO A 24 -22.73 3.93 -22.99
CA PRO A 24 -21.44 3.56 -23.58
C PRO A 24 -20.36 3.35 -22.51
N GLU A 25 -19.45 2.41 -22.74
CA GLU A 25 -18.31 2.17 -21.86
C GLU A 25 -17.42 3.42 -21.74
N GLY A 26 -16.98 3.75 -20.52
CA GLY A 26 -16.21 4.97 -20.24
C GLY A 26 -17.04 6.24 -20.00
N THR A 27 -18.37 6.11 -19.83
CA THR A 27 -19.23 7.22 -19.40
C THR A 27 -19.05 7.48 -17.90
N GLY A 28 -18.63 8.69 -17.55
CA GLY A 28 -18.57 9.15 -16.17
C GLY A 28 -19.93 9.67 -15.70
N PHE A 29 -20.23 9.54 -14.42
CA PHE A 29 -21.43 10.11 -13.82
C PHE A 29 -21.03 11.14 -12.77
N THR A 30 -21.80 12.22 -12.66
CA THR A 30 -21.64 13.19 -11.56
C THR A 30 -22.16 12.61 -10.25
N ASP A 31 -21.73 13.15 -9.10
CA ASP A 31 -22.17 12.67 -7.77
C ASP A 31 -23.70 12.68 -7.63
N LEU A 32 -24.36 13.71 -8.14
CA LEU A 32 -25.83 13.82 -8.17
C LEU A 32 -26.49 12.80 -9.11
N ALA A 33 -25.81 12.41 -10.19
CA ALA A 33 -26.29 11.36 -11.10
C ALA A 33 -26.25 10.00 -10.42
N TRP A 34 -25.21 9.73 -9.63
CA TRP A 34 -25.09 8.52 -8.82
C TRP A 34 -26.14 8.43 -7.72
N ASP A 35 -26.39 9.53 -7.00
CA ASP A 35 -27.46 9.59 -5.99
C ASP A 35 -28.83 9.28 -6.61
N PHE A 36 -29.07 9.74 -7.84
CA PHE A 36 -30.33 9.50 -8.54
C PHE A 36 -30.49 8.04 -8.98
N ILE A 37 -29.43 7.39 -9.45
CA ILE A 37 -29.43 5.97 -9.84
C ILE A 37 -29.71 5.08 -8.61
N SER A 38 -29.03 5.36 -7.49
CA SER A 38 -29.16 4.60 -6.24
C SER A 38 -30.56 4.72 -5.63
N ASN A 39 -31.13 5.93 -5.61
CA ASN A 39 -32.45 6.17 -5.01
C ASN A 39 -33.62 5.56 -5.80
N ASN A 40 -33.43 5.31 -7.11
CA ASN A 40 -34.48 4.79 -7.98
C ASN A 40 -34.26 3.33 -8.42
N ASN A 41 -33.27 2.62 -7.84
CA ASN A 41 -32.92 1.23 -8.18
C ASN A 41 -32.69 0.97 -9.68
N ILE A 42 -32.09 1.93 -10.38
CA ILE A 42 -31.90 1.83 -11.84
C ILE A 42 -30.68 0.95 -12.13
N ARG A 43 -30.84 -0.08 -12.97
CA ARG A 43 -29.72 -0.94 -13.41
C ARG A 43 -28.99 -0.30 -14.58
N VAL A 44 -27.67 -0.12 -14.46
CA VAL A 44 -26.83 0.45 -15.53
C VAL A 44 -26.13 -0.69 -16.27
N ILE A 45 -26.37 -0.79 -17.58
CA ILE A 45 -25.76 -1.77 -18.47
C ILE A 45 -24.78 -1.01 -19.39
N PHE A 46 -23.52 -1.40 -19.43
CA PHE A 46 -22.56 -0.78 -20.34
C PHE A 46 -22.57 -1.53 -21.67
N SER A 47 -22.83 -0.82 -22.78
CA SER A 47 -22.80 -1.41 -24.12
C SER A 47 -21.47 -1.13 -24.81
N ASP A 48 -20.79 -2.21 -25.24
CA ASP A 48 -19.60 -2.16 -26.07
C ASP A 48 -19.94 -1.57 -27.44
N GLN A 49 -19.48 -0.36 -27.70
CA GLN A 49 -19.21 0.11 -29.05
C GLN A 49 -17.78 0.63 -29.08
N ASP A 50 -16.83 -0.30 -29.17
CA ASP A 50 -15.71 -0.21 -30.10
C ASP A 50 -14.94 -1.54 -30.09
N SER A 51 -15.16 -2.32 -31.14
CA SER A 51 -14.34 -3.47 -31.48
C SER A 51 -12.90 -3.02 -31.76
N ILE A 52 -12.02 -3.15 -30.78
CA ILE A 52 -10.58 -3.26 -31.05
C ILE A 52 -10.23 -4.73 -30.89
N THR A 53 -10.15 -5.41 -32.04
CA THR A 53 -9.57 -6.74 -32.19
C THR A 53 -8.21 -6.80 -31.52
N GLU A 54 -8.08 -7.68 -30.53
CA GLU A 54 -6.81 -8.03 -29.90
C GLU A 54 -5.76 -8.39 -30.96
N PRO A 55 -4.53 -7.83 -30.93
CA PRO A 55 -3.46 -8.39 -31.72
C PRO A 55 -3.00 -9.68 -31.03
N THR A 56 -3.36 -10.82 -31.63
CA THR A 56 -2.73 -12.11 -31.35
C THR A 56 -1.26 -12.03 -31.74
N SER A 57 -0.38 -11.68 -30.81
CA SER A 57 1.06 -11.84 -31.02
C SER A 57 1.46 -13.25 -30.63
N THR A 58 1.41 -14.14 -31.62
CA THR A 58 2.13 -15.41 -31.62
C THR A 58 3.62 -15.08 -31.57
N ILE A 59 4.22 -15.10 -30.38
CA ILE A 59 5.67 -15.12 -30.25
C ILE A 59 6.10 -16.57 -30.46
N THR A 60 6.57 -16.85 -31.67
CA THR A 60 7.39 -18.02 -31.97
C THR A 60 8.78 -17.79 -31.37
N ASP A 61 9.08 -18.47 -30.26
CA ASP A 61 10.41 -18.47 -29.66
C ASP A 61 11.40 -19.26 -30.54
N VAL A 62 12.30 -18.51 -31.18
CA VAL A 62 13.65 -18.95 -31.53
C VAL A 62 14.55 -18.30 -30.48
N VAL A 63 15.26 -19.06 -29.62
CA VAL A 63 16.71 -19.35 -29.67
C VAL A 63 17.15 -20.18 -28.44
N SER A 64 17.94 -21.22 -28.72
CA SER A 64 19.07 -21.80 -27.96
C SER A 64 18.96 -22.08 -26.46
N GLU A 65 18.93 -23.38 -26.16
CA GLU A 65 19.39 -23.99 -24.92
C GLU A 65 20.91 -23.79 -24.76
N GLU A 66 21.35 -23.38 -23.56
CA GLU A 66 22.42 -24.02 -22.76
C GLU A 66 22.99 -23.04 -21.71
N GLY A 67 22.61 -23.25 -20.45
CA GLY A 67 23.21 -22.60 -19.28
C GLY A 67 23.03 -23.50 -18.04
N PRO A 68 24.01 -23.59 -17.13
CA PRO A 68 24.12 -24.67 -16.13
C PRO A 68 23.09 -24.60 -14.97
N TYR A 69 22.07 -23.74 -15.06
CA TYR A 69 20.99 -23.60 -14.09
C TYR A 69 19.59 -23.88 -14.66
N ALA A 70 19.49 -24.60 -15.78
CA ALA A 70 18.22 -25.05 -16.33
C ALA A 70 17.55 -26.10 -15.42
N ARG A 71 16.69 -25.68 -14.49
CA ARG A 71 15.71 -26.57 -13.87
C ARG A 71 14.75 -27.04 -14.96
N LYS A 72 14.69 -28.36 -15.18
CA LYS A 72 13.62 -28.99 -15.96
C LYS A 72 12.30 -28.72 -15.24
N VAL A 73 11.51 -27.77 -15.72
CA VAL A 73 10.13 -27.57 -15.26
C VAL A 73 9.25 -28.15 -16.37
N GLY A 74 8.66 -29.32 -16.10
CA GLY A 74 7.62 -29.89 -16.96
C GLY A 74 6.36 -29.01 -16.96
N PRO A 75 5.38 -29.28 -17.84
CA PRO A 75 4.20 -28.44 -18.02
C PRO A 75 3.20 -28.69 -16.89
N GLU A 76 3.54 -28.31 -15.67
CA GLU A 76 2.57 -28.24 -14.59
C GLU A 76 1.89 -26.86 -14.67
N LYS A 77 0.57 -26.87 -14.91
CA LYS A 77 -0.30 -25.70 -14.71
C LYS A 77 -0.03 -25.18 -13.30
N ARG A 78 0.72 -24.08 -13.19
CA ARG A 78 0.83 -23.35 -11.92
C ARG A 78 -0.57 -22.83 -11.61
N GLU A 79 -1.24 -23.45 -10.66
CA GLU A 79 -2.46 -22.88 -10.07
C GLU A 79 -2.14 -21.47 -9.62
N TYR A 80 -2.87 -20.50 -10.15
CA TYR A 80 -2.73 -19.11 -9.76
C TYR A 80 -3.30 -18.97 -8.35
N ILE A 81 -2.42 -19.03 -7.36
CA ILE A 81 -2.78 -18.84 -5.96
C ILE A 81 -2.81 -17.34 -5.69
N HIS A 82 -3.93 -16.82 -5.18
CA HIS A 82 -4.06 -15.38 -4.95
C HIS A 82 -3.06 -14.90 -3.88
N PRO A 83 -2.23 -13.87 -4.15
CA PRO A 83 -1.07 -13.49 -3.31
C PRO A 83 -1.40 -13.14 -1.86
N LEU A 84 -2.64 -12.70 -1.59
CA LEU A 84 -3.08 -12.31 -0.25
C LEU A 84 -3.71 -13.47 0.54
N THR A 85 -4.30 -14.46 -0.15
CA THR A 85 -5.18 -15.46 0.50
C THR A 85 -4.64 -16.88 0.46
N GLY A 86 -3.68 -17.19 -0.43
CA GLY A 86 -3.21 -18.57 -0.55
C GLY A 86 -4.27 -19.54 -1.13
N ARG A 87 -5.40 -19.03 -1.62
CA ARG A 87 -6.55 -19.80 -2.12
C ARG A 87 -6.72 -19.62 -3.64
N PRO A 88 -7.39 -20.59 -4.31
CA PRO A 88 -7.73 -20.44 -5.72
C PRO A 88 -8.80 -19.34 -5.92
N PRO A 89 -8.74 -18.58 -7.03
CA PRO A 89 -9.52 -17.36 -7.25
C PRO A 89 -11.03 -17.59 -7.45
N ASP A 90 -11.47 -18.82 -7.60
CA ASP A 90 -12.86 -19.23 -7.81
C ASP A 90 -13.71 -19.26 -6.53
N GLN A 91 -13.10 -19.09 -5.35
CA GLN A 91 -13.80 -19.17 -4.06
C GLN A 91 -14.00 -17.83 -3.34
N VAL A 92 -13.60 -16.70 -3.94
CA VAL A 92 -13.74 -15.38 -3.34
C VAL A 92 -14.76 -14.57 -4.13
N ILE A 93 -16.00 -14.50 -3.61
CA ILE A 93 -17.02 -13.58 -4.12
C ILE A 93 -16.69 -12.20 -3.54
N ALA A 94 -16.19 -11.30 -4.37
CA ALA A 94 -15.78 -9.98 -3.95
C ALA A 94 -16.85 -8.94 -4.29
N HIS A 95 -17.08 -8.01 -3.37
CA HIS A 95 -18.10 -6.96 -3.51
C HIS A 95 -17.44 -5.59 -3.75
N CYS A 96 -18.05 -4.77 -4.60
CA CYS A 96 -17.67 -3.37 -4.76
C CYS A 96 -18.07 -2.58 -3.51
N GLU A 97 -17.14 -1.88 -2.87
CA GLU A 97 -17.42 -1.06 -1.67
C GLU A 97 -18.47 0.05 -1.92
N LEU A 98 -18.54 0.59 -3.14
CA LEU A 98 -19.43 1.71 -3.46
C LEU A 98 -20.89 1.31 -3.68
N CYS A 99 -21.14 0.18 -4.34
CA CYS A 99 -22.50 -0.24 -4.71
C CYS A 99 -22.93 -1.61 -4.14
N GLY A 100 -22.02 -2.33 -3.47
CA GLY A 100 -22.29 -3.65 -2.88
C GLY A 100 -22.45 -4.79 -3.87
N GLN A 101 -22.42 -4.53 -5.19
CA GLN A 101 -22.59 -5.57 -6.20
C GLN A 101 -21.40 -6.52 -6.27
N GLU A 102 -21.70 -7.79 -6.57
CA GLU A 102 -20.70 -8.82 -6.84
C GLU A 102 -19.91 -8.48 -8.11
N VAL A 103 -18.59 -8.55 -8.03
CA VAL A 103 -17.70 -8.26 -9.15
C VAL A 103 -17.29 -9.57 -9.81
N SER A 104 -17.93 -9.91 -10.92
CA SER A 104 -17.65 -11.15 -11.68
C SER A 104 -16.41 -11.06 -12.57
N LYS A 105 -16.03 -9.86 -13.03
CA LYS A 105 -14.84 -9.60 -13.84
C LYS A 105 -14.06 -8.40 -13.28
N LYS A 106 -12.83 -8.64 -12.82
CA LYS A 106 -11.98 -7.59 -12.24
C LYS A 106 -11.56 -6.59 -13.32
N SER A 107 -11.98 -5.34 -13.22
CA SER A 107 -11.48 -4.27 -14.09
C SER A 107 -10.07 -3.83 -13.65
N GLU A 108 -9.31 -3.21 -14.54
CA GLU A 108 -7.96 -2.69 -14.24
C GLU A 108 -7.97 -1.58 -13.18
N TYR A 109 -9.13 -1.02 -12.85
CA TYR A 109 -9.24 0.12 -11.93
C TYR A 109 -9.44 -0.29 -10.47
N ILE A 110 -9.72 -1.57 -10.21
CA ILE A 110 -10.06 -2.09 -8.88
C ILE A 110 -9.05 -3.13 -8.39
N THR A 111 -8.88 -3.19 -7.08
CA THR A 111 -7.97 -4.09 -6.37
C THR A 111 -8.56 -4.53 -5.05
N HIS A 112 -8.04 -5.63 -4.50
CA HIS A 112 -8.47 -6.12 -3.20
C HIS A 112 -7.98 -5.18 -2.10
N LEU A 113 -8.92 -4.67 -1.31
CA LEU A 113 -8.60 -4.06 -0.03
C LEU A 113 -8.26 -5.15 0.98
N ASN A 114 -9.12 -6.15 1.12
CA ASN A 114 -8.86 -7.33 1.95
C ASN A 114 -9.39 -8.57 1.24
N GLU A 115 -9.58 -9.68 1.97
CA GLU A 115 -10.06 -10.94 1.38
C GLU A 115 -11.45 -10.80 0.74
N GLU A 116 -12.30 -9.90 1.23
CA GLU A 116 -13.73 -9.82 0.87
C GLU A 116 -14.08 -8.57 0.03
N VAL A 117 -13.31 -7.50 0.17
CA VAL A 117 -13.66 -6.17 -0.35
C VAL A 117 -12.77 -5.75 -1.52
N LEU A 118 -13.39 -5.30 -2.61
CA LEU A 118 -12.72 -4.65 -3.74
C LEU A 118 -12.94 -3.14 -3.70
N VAL A 119 -11.85 -2.40 -3.91
CA VAL A 119 -11.81 -0.94 -3.94
C VAL A 119 -11.08 -0.45 -5.18
N TYR A 120 -11.28 0.81 -5.53
CA TYR A 120 -10.45 1.44 -6.57
C TYR A 120 -8.99 1.54 -6.15
N LYS A 121 -8.07 1.45 -7.12
CA LYS A 121 -6.61 1.54 -6.87
C LYS A 121 -6.18 2.86 -6.21
N ASN A 122 -6.99 3.92 -6.29
CA ASN A 122 -6.73 5.21 -5.65
C ASN A 122 -7.24 5.30 -4.19
N HIS A 123 -7.80 4.23 -3.65
CA HIS A 123 -8.29 4.17 -2.28
C HIS A 123 -7.18 4.53 -1.27
N PRO A 124 -7.45 5.32 -0.21
CA PRO A 124 -6.45 5.77 0.76
C PRO A 124 -5.59 4.66 1.37
N ARG A 125 -6.20 3.53 1.74
CA ARG A 125 -5.46 2.36 2.25
C ARG A 125 -4.51 1.73 1.22
N ILE A 126 -4.86 1.77 -0.08
CA ILE A 126 -3.97 1.29 -1.14
C ILE A 126 -2.79 2.26 -1.34
N LYS A 127 -3.03 3.57 -1.22
CA LYS A 127 -1.94 4.58 -1.21
C LYS A 127 -1.00 4.38 -0.03
N LEU A 128 -1.54 4.11 1.17
CA LEU A 128 -0.75 3.79 2.36
C LEU A 128 0.14 2.57 2.11
N ARG A 129 -0.41 1.47 1.57
CA ARG A 129 0.37 0.27 1.22
C ARG A 129 1.51 0.59 0.27
N GLY A 130 1.26 1.39 -0.77
CA GLY A 130 2.31 1.83 -1.70
C GLY A 130 3.46 2.60 -1.02
N LYS A 131 3.15 3.43 -0.01
CA LYS A 131 4.18 4.09 0.82
C LYS A 131 4.95 3.09 1.68
N LEU A 132 4.26 2.14 2.31
CA LEU A 132 4.90 1.10 3.13
C LEU A 132 5.77 0.15 2.28
N ASP A 133 5.37 -0.16 1.05
CA ASP A 133 6.15 -0.95 0.10
C ASP A 133 7.43 -0.22 -0.32
N SER A 134 7.33 1.09 -0.59
CA SER A 134 8.48 1.94 -0.89
C SER A 134 9.44 2.01 0.30
N LEU A 135 8.90 2.15 1.51
CA LEU A 135 9.66 2.12 2.76
C LEU A 135 10.41 0.79 2.93
N LEU A 136 9.78 -0.36 2.64
CA LEU A 136 10.45 -1.67 2.68
C LEU A 136 11.64 -1.74 1.71
N ALA A 137 11.47 -1.23 0.49
CA ALA A 137 12.55 -1.19 -0.51
C ALA A 137 13.72 -0.31 -0.03
N HIS A 138 13.42 0.86 0.52
CA HIS A 138 14.44 1.77 1.02
C HIS A 138 15.15 1.25 2.28
N ILE A 139 14.48 0.48 3.15
CA ILE A 139 15.14 -0.20 4.26
C ILE A 139 16.18 -1.20 3.75
N LEU A 140 15.88 -1.96 2.69
CA LEU A 140 16.86 -2.89 2.08
C LEU A 140 18.07 -2.15 1.50
N ILE A 141 17.87 -0.97 0.91
CA ILE A 141 18.98 -0.12 0.45
C ILE A 141 19.83 0.34 1.63
N ALA A 142 19.22 0.82 2.72
CA ALA A 142 19.93 1.21 3.93
C ALA A 142 20.72 0.04 4.54
N GLN A 143 20.16 -1.17 4.55
CA GLN A 143 20.87 -2.38 4.98
C GLN A 143 22.08 -2.67 4.08
N SER A 144 21.94 -2.51 2.76
CA SER A 144 23.05 -2.68 1.82
C SER A 144 24.18 -1.68 2.09
N LEU A 145 23.86 -0.41 2.34
CA LEU A 145 24.83 0.62 2.69
C LEU A 145 25.53 0.30 4.02
N ALA A 146 24.76 -0.02 5.07
CA ALA A 146 25.31 -0.40 6.37
C ALA A 146 26.24 -1.62 6.27
N LYS A 147 25.88 -2.60 5.43
CA LYS A 147 26.70 -3.79 5.18
C LYS A 147 28.01 -3.46 4.46
N LYS A 148 28.01 -2.54 3.49
CA LYS A 148 29.24 -2.08 2.82
C LYS A 148 30.21 -1.40 3.80
N GLU A 149 29.68 -0.75 4.83
CA GLU A 149 30.46 -0.16 5.92
C GLU A 149 30.77 -1.13 7.06
N ASN A 150 30.48 -2.43 6.92
CA ASN A 150 30.67 -3.47 7.96
C ASN A 150 29.95 -3.17 9.28
N ARG A 151 28.78 -2.51 9.23
CA ARG A 151 27.96 -2.20 10.41
C ARG A 151 26.89 -3.26 10.64
N ASP A 152 27.29 -4.47 11.00
CA ASP A 152 26.39 -5.64 11.12
C ASP A 152 25.25 -5.43 12.12
N GLU A 153 25.50 -4.74 13.24
CA GLU A 153 24.46 -4.41 14.21
C GLU A 153 23.36 -3.52 13.60
N LEU A 154 23.74 -2.52 12.82
CA LEU A 154 22.79 -1.64 12.15
C LEU A 154 21.98 -2.40 11.08
N VAL A 155 22.58 -3.38 10.40
CA VAL A 155 21.86 -4.25 9.46
C VAL A 155 20.76 -5.04 10.16
N GLN A 156 21.03 -5.55 11.38
CA GLN A 156 20.05 -6.29 12.19
C GLN A 156 18.96 -5.38 12.76
N ASP A 157 19.33 -4.18 13.20
CA ASP A 157 18.38 -3.15 13.64
C ASP A 157 17.39 -2.79 12.51
N LEU A 158 17.92 -2.53 11.31
CA LEU A 158 17.10 -2.26 10.12
C LEU A 158 16.25 -3.47 9.70
N GLU A 159 16.74 -4.70 9.88
CA GLU A 159 15.95 -5.91 9.60
C GLU A 159 14.74 -6.00 10.53
N SER A 160 14.93 -5.67 11.80
CA SER A 160 13.84 -5.65 12.79
C SER A 160 12.75 -4.66 12.39
N LEU A 161 13.14 -3.47 11.90
CA LEU A 161 12.20 -2.48 11.37
C LEU A 161 11.51 -2.96 10.09
N ARG A 162 12.23 -3.61 9.16
CA ARG A 162 11.67 -4.20 7.93
C ARG A 162 10.60 -5.25 8.23
N VAL A 163 10.89 -6.14 9.20
CA VAL A 163 9.96 -7.16 9.67
C VAL A 163 8.73 -6.51 10.30
N TYR A 164 8.91 -5.44 11.08
CA TYR A 164 7.80 -4.70 11.67
C TYR A 164 6.88 -4.04 10.62
N VAL A 165 7.43 -3.39 9.59
CA VAL A 165 6.64 -2.84 8.48
C VAL A 165 5.89 -3.95 7.72
N SER A 166 6.55 -5.09 7.48
CA SER A 166 5.90 -6.24 6.83
C SER A 166 4.73 -6.78 7.68
N LYS A 167 4.89 -6.83 9.01
CA LYS A 167 3.82 -7.20 9.94
C LYS A 167 2.69 -6.16 9.94
N MET A 168 3.02 -4.87 9.91
CA MET A 168 2.05 -3.77 9.83
C MET A 168 1.16 -3.90 8.60
N ILE A 169 1.72 -4.14 7.42
CA ILE A 169 0.93 -4.37 6.19
C ILE A 169 0.00 -5.58 6.36
N ARG A 170 0.49 -6.69 6.94
CA ARG A 170 -0.34 -7.88 7.17
C ARG A 170 -1.50 -7.61 8.14
N CYS A 171 -1.23 -6.95 9.26
CA CYS A 171 -2.25 -6.57 10.25
C CYS A 171 -3.25 -5.57 9.68
N GLU A 172 -2.80 -4.71 8.78
CA GLU A 172 -3.67 -3.79 8.05
C GLU A 172 -4.60 -4.55 7.11
N VAL A 173 -4.09 -5.43 6.25
CA VAL A 173 -4.91 -6.22 5.31
C VAL A 173 -5.88 -7.15 6.02
N LYS A 174 -5.47 -7.77 7.12
CA LYS A 174 -6.27 -8.75 7.86
C LYS A 174 -7.19 -8.16 8.92
N GLU A 175 -7.18 -6.85 9.10
CA GLU A 175 -7.89 -6.17 10.21
C GLU A 175 -7.50 -6.68 11.61
N GLU A 176 -6.27 -7.17 11.74
CA GLU A 176 -5.72 -7.62 13.02
C GLU A 176 -5.03 -6.46 13.74
N ARG A 177 -5.06 -6.48 15.07
CA ARG A 177 -4.37 -5.47 15.88
C ARG A 177 -2.85 -5.58 15.70
N LEU A 178 -2.20 -4.45 15.40
CA LEU A 178 -0.76 -4.34 15.38
C LEU A 178 -0.22 -4.22 16.82
N GLU A 179 0.76 -5.04 17.14
CA GLU A 179 1.48 -4.96 18.41
C GLU A 179 2.42 -3.75 18.45
N ALA A 180 2.65 -3.25 19.66
CA ALA A 180 3.62 -2.20 19.92
C ALA A 180 5.00 -2.59 19.36
N LEU A 181 5.66 -1.65 18.68
CA LEU A 181 7.07 -1.79 18.33
C LEU A 181 7.90 -1.83 19.63
N GLU A 182 8.67 -2.90 19.81
CA GLU A 182 9.79 -2.97 20.73
C GLU A 182 11.07 -2.93 19.91
N PHE A 183 11.96 -1.98 20.21
CA PHE A 183 13.15 -1.74 19.39
C PHE A 183 14.40 -1.70 20.28
N LYS A 184 15.38 -2.59 19.99
CA LYS A 184 16.58 -2.81 20.84
C LYS A 184 16.25 -3.04 22.32
N GLY A 185 15.13 -3.71 22.61
CA GLY A 185 14.65 -3.96 23.97
C GLY A 185 14.04 -2.73 24.67
N LEU A 186 13.92 -1.59 23.96
CA LEU A 186 13.34 -0.36 24.46
C LEU A 186 11.87 -0.24 24.04
N LYS A 187 11.05 0.23 24.98
CA LYS A 187 9.67 0.67 24.73
C LYS A 187 9.64 2.14 24.29
N ASP A 188 8.49 2.58 23.79
CA ASP A 188 8.28 3.95 23.29
C ASP A 188 8.72 5.03 24.30
N GLU A 189 8.32 4.88 25.57
CA GLU A 189 8.68 5.83 26.64
C GLU A 189 10.19 5.94 26.84
N GLU A 190 10.91 4.82 26.72
CA GLU A 190 12.35 4.75 26.87
C GLU A 190 13.06 5.37 25.66
N ILE A 191 12.60 5.05 24.45
CA ILE A 191 13.11 5.67 23.21
C ILE A 191 12.95 7.20 23.29
N ARG A 192 11.78 7.69 23.70
CA ARG A 192 11.55 9.13 23.88
C ARG A 192 12.47 9.72 24.94
N LYS A 193 12.66 9.03 26.07
CA LYS A 193 13.58 9.47 27.14
C LYS A 193 15.01 9.63 26.62
N TRP A 194 15.49 8.67 25.84
CA TRP A 194 16.82 8.69 25.24
C TRP A 194 16.96 9.82 24.22
N ILE A 195 15.94 10.01 23.38
CA ILE A 195 15.91 11.09 22.39
C ILE A 195 15.88 12.47 23.06
N HIS A 196 15.16 12.63 24.18
CA HIS A 196 15.10 13.89 24.93
C HIS A 196 16.37 14.21 25.72
N ASN A 197 17.12 13.19 26.15
CA ASN A 197 18.37 13.36 26.90
C ASN A 197 19.53 12.64 26.18
N PRO A 198 19.84 13.02 24.93
CA PRO A 198 20.74 12.23 24.10
C PRO A 198 22.17 12.23 24.65
N ILE A 199 22.60 13.29 25.36
CA ILE A 199 23.93 13.35 25.99
C ILE A 199 24.09 12.25 27.05
N GLU A 200 23.05 11.97 27.83
CA GLU A 200 23.11 10.97 28.92
C GLU A 200 23.08 9.54 28.39
N TYR A 201 22.21 9.26 27.42
CA TYR A 201 21.93 7.88 26.96
C TYR A 201 22.69 7.49 25.71
N VAL A 202 23.05 8.46 24.89
CA VAL A 202 23.68 8.27 23.58
C VAL A 202 25.10 8.86 23.62
N GLY A 203 25.37 9.90 24.41
CA GLY A 203 26.72 10.48 24.54
C GLY A 203 27.02 11.60 23.54
N ARG A 204 26.00 12.14 22.85
CA ARG A 204 26.09 13.31 21.97
C ARG A 204 24.84 14.17 22.07
N ASP A 205 24.94 15.40 21.59
CA ASP A 205 23.78 16.28 21.44
C ASP A 205 22.87 15.83 20.28
N HIS A 206 21.71 16.48 20.12
CA HIS A 206 20.78 16.23 19.03
C HIS A 206 21.46 16.35 17.66
N LEU A 207 21.07 15.45 16.76
CA LEU A 207 21.59 15.39 15.41
C LEU A 207 20.74 16.24 14.47
N ILE A 208 21.39 17.19 13.79
CA ILE A 208 20.82 17.89 12.63
C ILE A 208 21.48 17.28 11.40
N PRO A 209 20.73 16.53 10.55
CA PRO A 209 21.30 15.89 9.37
C PRO A 209 21.98 16.89 8.45
N ALA A 210 23.24 16.62 8.12
CA ALA A 210 24.08 17.40 7.24
C ALA A 210 24.73 16.50 6.18
N VAL A 211 25.19 17.09 5.07
CA VAL A 211 25.76 16.31 3.95
C VAL A 211 27.03 15.54 4.35
N GLU A 212 27.67 15.97 5.43
CA GLU A 212 28.87 15.39 6.02
C GLU A 212 28.61 14.11 6.83
N ASP A 213 27.36 13.80 7.20
CA ASP A 213 27.01 12.68 8.10
C ASP A 213 27.12 11.28 7.45
N GLY A 214 27.56 11.21 6.19
CA GLY A 214 27.75 9.96 5.46
C GLY A 214 26.45 9.35 4.93
N GLU A 215 26.58 8.49 3.91
CA GLU A 215 25.43 7.95 3.17
C GLU A 215 24.46 7.18 4.06
N VAL A 216 24.95 6.42 5.05
CA VAL A 216 24.11 5.66 5.97
C VAL A 216 23.21 6.58 6.81
N VAL A 217 23.74 7.65 7.40
CA VAL A 217 22.93 8.56 8.23
C VAL A 217 21.93 9.34 7.38
N LEU A 218 22.34 9.78 6.18
CA LEU A 218 21.45 10.44 5.23
C LEU A 218 20.30 9.52 4.80
N MET A 219 20.59 8.24 4.56
CA MET A 219 19.58 7.24 4.22
C MET A 219 18.63 6.97 5.40
N LEU A 220 19.14 6.91 6.63
CA LEU A 220 18.31 6.79 7.83
C LEU A 220 17.39 8.02 8.01
N ASN A 221 17.88 9.22 7.69
CA ASN A 221 17.05 10.43 7.70
C ASN A 221 15.94 10.38 6.65
N LEU A 222 16.23 9.90 5.43
CA LEU A 222 15.21 9.69 4.39
C LEU A 222 14.12 8.72 4.89
N LEU A 223 14.51 7.57 5.43
CA LEU A 223 13.57 6.61 6.02
C LEU A 223 12.73 7.26 7.12
N ARG A 224 13.34 8.06 8.00
CA ARG A 224 12.63 8.77 9.08
C ARG A 224 11.57 9.71 8.53
N THR A 225 11.84 10.40 7.42
CA THR A 225 10.85 11.28 6.77
C THR A 225 9.76 10.48 6.04
N GLU A 226 10.10 9.38 5.38
CA GLU A 226 9.11 8.54 4.69
C GLU A 226 8.15 7.86 5.66
N VAL A 227 8.63 7.45 6.84
CA VAL A 227 7.75 6.93 7.90
C VAL A 227 6.75 8.00 8.36
N ARG A 228 7.16 9.27 8.44
CA ARG A 228 6.24 10.38 8.77
C ARG A 228 5.23 10.63 7.66
N GLU A 229 5.62 10.51 6.39
CA GLU A 229 4.66 10.57 5.29
C GLU A 229 3.68 9.39 5.31
N ALA A 230 4.15 8.19 5.66
CA ALA A 230 3.29 7.03 5.84
C ALA A 230 2.35 7.20 7.03
N GLU A 231 2.79 7.84 8.13
CA GLU A 231 1.95 8.19 9.28
C GLU A 231 0.80 9.10 8.87
N ILE A 232 1.07 10.15 8.07
CA ILE A 232 0.05 11.04 7.53
C ILE A 232 -0.90 10.27 6.59
N ALA A 233 -0.37 9.45 5.69
CA ALA A 233 -1.20 8.64 4.82
C ALA A 233 -2.06 7.62 5.59
N ALA A 234 -1.58 7.13 6.74
CA ALA A 234 -2.36 6.27 7.63
C ALA A 234 -3.49 7.06 8.31
N MET A 235 -3.23 8.29 8.73
CA MET A 235 -4.29 9.18 9.23
C MET A 235 -5.37 9.38 8.17
N ASP A 236 -4.99 9.70 6.93
CA ASP A 236 -5.93 9.87 5.81
C ASP A 236 -6.69 8.57 5.49
N ALA A 237 -6.05 7.41 5.66
CA ALA A 237 -6.62 6.12 5.33
C ALA A 237 -7.59 5.57 6.38
N PHE A 238 -7.43 5.95 7.64
CA PHE A 238 -8.21 5.41 8.77
C PHE A 238 -9.06 6.45 9.48
N GLN A 239 -9.02 7.72 9.06
CA GLN A 239 -9.89 8.75 9.60
C GLN A 239 -11.32 8.57 9.08
N SER A 240 -12.25 8.39 10.01
CA SER A 240 -13.68 8.35 9.73
C SER A 240 -14.25 9.76 9.51
N ARG A 241 -15.50 9.84 9.05
CA ARG A 241 -16.24 11.11 8.83
C ARG A 241 -16.37 11.96 10.10
N ASP A 242 -16.31 11.33 11.28
CA ASP A 242 -16.36 12.01 12.58
C ASP A 242 -14.96 12.40 13.10
N HIS A 243 -13.95 12.39 12.23
CA HIS A 243 -12.54 12.65 12.55
C HIS A 243 -11.92 11.70 13.58
N ARG A 244 -12.51 10.51 13.79
CA ARG A 244 -11.94 9.46 14.64
C ARG A 244 -11.11 8.52 13.77
N CYS A 245 -9.91 8.17 14.23
CA CYS A 245 -9.07 7.21 13.53
C CYS A 245 -9.31 5.79 14.04
N GLU A 246 -9.62 4.86 13.14
CA GLU A 246 -10.00 3.49 13.48
C GLU A 246 -8.78 2.63 13.83
N ARG A 247 -7.64 2.85 13.16
CA ARG A 247 -6.40 2.08 13.33
C ARG A 247 -5.29 2.88 14.02
N MET A 248 -5.59 3.34 15.24
CA MET A 248 -4.60 4.04 16.08
C MET A 248 -3.34 3.21 16.36
N ASP A 249 -3.47 1.87 16.36
CA ASP A 249 -2.36 0.94 16.50
C ASP A 249 -1.30 1.10 15.39
N ILE A 250 -1.74 1.27 14.14
CA ILE A 250 -0.84 1.51 12.99
C ILE A 250 -0.21 2.90 13.07
N ILE A 251 -1.02 3.92 13.35
CA ILE A 251 -0.55 5.31 13.47
C ILE A 251 0.52 5.42 14.57
N PHE A 252 0.26 4.86 15.74
CA PHE A 252 1.24 4.82 16.82
C PHE A 252 2.47 3.97 16.48
N GLY A 253 2.32 2.87 15.74
CA GLY A 253 3.43 2.07 15.24
C GLY A 253 4.38 2.88 14.35
N LEU A 254 3.83 3.65 13.40
CA LEU A 254 4.60 4.53 12.51
C LEU A 254 5.27 5.67 13.28
N ASN A 255 4.53 6.32 14.19
CA ASN A 255 5.08 7.37 15.05
C ASN A 255 6.32 6.89 15.83
N ARG A 256 6.22 5.71 16.45
CA ARG A 256 7.33 5.07 17.18
C ARG A 256 8.49 4.68 16.27
N MET A 257 8.18 4.16 15.09
CA MET A 257 9.21 3.80 14.11
C MET A 257 10.00 5.04 13.66
N SER A 258 9.36 6.20 13.52
CA SER A 258 10.06 7.45 13.22
C SER A 258 11.04 7.84 14.34
N SER A 259 10.66 7.61 15.60
CA SER A 259 11.54 7.82 16.76
C SER A 259 12.70 6.81 16.78
N ALA A 260 12.44 5.53 16.51
CA ALA A 260 13.46 4.49 16.42
C ALA A 260 14.51 4.79 15.33
N LEU A 261 14.07 5.25 14.16
CA LEU A 261 14.97 5.68 13.09
C LEU A 261 15.82 6.89 13.51
N TYR A 262 15.24 7.85 14.23
CA TYR A 262 16.02 8.97 14.76
C TYR A 262 17.07 8.52 15.78
N LEU A 263 16.72 7.57 16.65
CA LEU A 263 17.69 6.94 17.56
C LEU A 263 18.83 6.26 16.79
N LEU A 264 18.52 5.52 15.72
CA LEU A 264 19.53 4.93 14.86
C LEU A 264 20.40 5.97 14.15
N MET A 265 19.85 7.09 13.72
CA MET A 265 20.65 8.18 13.14
C MET A 265 21.69 8.70 14.15
N MET A 266 21.25 8.95 15.40
CA MET A 266 22.16 9.40 16.46
C MET A 266 23.24 8.37 16.75
N MET A 267 22.89 7.08 16.86
CA MET A 267 23.86 5.99 17.06
C MET A 267 24.81 5.81 15.88
N ALA A 268 24.31 5.87 14.64
CA ALA A 268 25.13 5.69 13.43
C ALA A 268 26.12 6.85 13.22
N SER A 269 25.77 8.07 13.63
CA SER A 269 26.70 9.20 13.63
C SER A 269 27.89 9.01 14.58
N GLN A 270 27.84 8.03 15.51
CA GLN A 270 28.88 7.84 16.52
C GLN A 270 30.18 7.26 15.99
N ASN A 271 30.07 6.37 15.01
CA ASN A 271 31.20 5.59 14.51
C ASN A 271 32.01 6.35 13.44
N MET A 272 31.84 7.67 13.32
CA MET A 272 32.53 8.53 12.35
C MET A 272 33.73 9.30 12.95
N VAL A 273 34.24 8.88 14.11
CA VAL A 273 35.44 9.46 14.75
C VAL A 273 36.48 8.37 15.00
#